data_AF-A0A1G9HF36-F1
#
_entry.id   AF-A0A1G9HF36-F1
#
_cell.length_a   1.000
_cell.length_b   1.000
_cell.length_c   1.000
_cell.angle_alpha   90.00
_cell.angle_beta   90.00
_cell.angle_gamma   90.00
#
_symmetry.space_group_name_H-M   'P 1'
#
loop_
_entity.id
_entity.type
_entity.pdbx_description
1 polymer ?
#
loop_
_entity_poly.entity_id
_entity_poly.type
_entity_poly.pdbx_seq_one_letter_code
_entity_poly.pdbx_strand_id
1 'polypeptide(L)'
;MVRKRKIRQRDTEATKKKLLDAVGAIMREQGFTGLKTNAIAKWVGKDKKLIRYHFQGLANLQKAYIKEKDYWPPFFKKFALSADADALEMETLFVELMKENLRFFYGDEEMQKIILWQISEANPVLKSISQAREADGAKLLDRTDPFFRNTNVNFRAVIALMLGGVYYIVLHSKTNNSVVCGMNLNDVKDRDGVLKTIEQLISWSWKQVVSPGSAASKSLKSHYEFQLLESLASRFQKNFIEEKADPSLADELRAELLRVEEVLLEQLLDLTTETQIKTFLKINLFRLVQIADSFYLEKDHDNQESKLIGEMILNIISPVIDMVWGGLQLPMVLWENNCILFKKEVQFLEDRCKNLQIEHELASLALTPFYRFLKGIVRMKWQDLLYLNAYKNHLNELLLNEGITHDEVLNAMISLNLNDGGVITYFKTKIKGKILGQSDQQLKEILLDAKKIISQLAFFPELSFNSEKQHAVGELLKWLNSELDYLKDEPLDLFVNPLKIKTKFTAPQLAVWQKLKYDNGLYDELNLEVLSEKIAGNFSTRGQDKLSPFSIKSKFYGKDSTVTGPIEKMLLKMLTDLRAARKGI
;
A
#
# COMPACT_ATOMS: atom_id res chain seq x y z
N MET A 1 -44.36 -19.80 -66.91
CA MET A 1 -43.93 -19.89 -65.50
C MET A 1 -43.12 -18.65 -65.13
N VAL A 2 -43.74 -17.72 -64.42
CA VAL A 2 -43.08 -16.47 -63.95
C VAL A 2 -42.23 -16.79 -62.72
N ARG A 3 -40.91 -16.73 -62.84
CA ARG A 3 -40.00 -16.76 -61.68
C ARG A 3 -40.19 -15.46 -60.88
N LYS A 4 -41.00 -15.50 -59.83
CA LYS A 4 -41.11 -14.46 -58.80
C LYS A 4 -39.70 -14.13 -58.29
N ARG A 5 -39.24 -12.91 -58.55
CA ARG A 5 -38.00 -12.36 -57.99
C ARG A 5 -38.22 -12.18 -56.49
N LYS A 6 -37.68 -13.10 -55.67
CA LYS A 6 -37.72 -13.04 -54.20
C LYS A 6 -37.22 -11.67 -53.74
N ILE A 7 -38.12 -10.83 -53.25
CA ILE A 7 -37.76 -9.61 -52.52
C ILE A 7 -36.97 -10.08 -51.30
N ARG A 8 -35.67 -9.80 -51.27
CA ARG A 8 -34.80 -10.06 -50.12
C ARG A 8 -35.37 -9.24 -48.97
N GLN A 9 -36.14 -9.89 -48.10
CA GLN A 9 -36.57 -9.35 -46.82
C GLN A 9 -35.27 -9.08 -46.05
N ARG A 10 -34.77 -7.84 -46.16
CA ARG A 10 -33.57 -7.40 -45.46
C ARG A 10 -33.97 -7.41 -43.99
N ASP A 11 -33.33 -8.28 -43.24
CA ASP A 11 -33.58 -8.44 -41.83
C ASP A 11 -33.24 -7.12 -41.11
N THR A 12 -34.29 -6.32 -40.87
CA THR A 12 -34.23 -5.00 -40.25
C THR A 12 -33.59 -5.09 -38.88
N GLU A 13 -33.89 -6.15 -38.14
CA GLU A 13 -33.34 -6.39 -36.80
C GLU A 13 -31.87 -6.79 -36.88
N ALA A 14 -31.49 -7.64 -37.84
CA ALA A 14 -30.07 -7.92 -38.08
C ALA A 14 -29.28 -6.65 -38.48
N THR A 15 -29.92 -5.72 -39.20
CA THR A 15 -29.29 -4.45 -39.60
C THR A 15 -29.13 -3.51 -38.41
N LYS A 16 -30.15 -3.39 -37.55
CA LYS A 16 -30.08 -2.63 -36.29
C LYS A 16 -29.00 -3.19 -35.37
N LYS A 17 -28.97 -4.51 -35.16
CA LYS A 17 -27.96 -5.18 -34.34
C LYS A 17 -26.55 -4.90 -34.85
N LYS A 18 -26.31 -5.04 -36.15
CA LYS A 18 -25.00 -4.72 -36.74
C LYS A 18 -24.58 -3.26 -36.55
N LEU A 19 -25.53 -2.32 -36.55
CA LEU A 19 -25.24 -0.90 -36.28
C LEU A 19 -24.87 -0.69 -34.80
N LEU A 20 -25.52 -1.39 -33.87
CA LEU A 20 -25.18 -1.36 -32.44
C LEU A 20 -23.84 -2.04 -32.17
N ASP A 21 -23.57 -3.19 -32.80
CA ASP A 21 -22.28 -3.90 -32.74
C ASP A 21 -21.13 -3.01 -33.25
N ALA A 22 -21.37 -2.26 -34.33
CA ALA A 22 -20.41 -1.30 -34.88
C ALA A 22 -20.09 -0.17 -33.89
N VAL A 23 -21.11 0.35 -33.21
CA VAL A 23 -20.93 1.35 -32.14
C VAL A 23 -20.07 0.78 -31.02
N GLY A 24 -20.35 -0.46 -30.57
CA GLY A 24 -19.55 -1.11 -29.52
C GLY A 24 -18.12 -1.45 -29.92
N ALA A 25 -17.88 -1.84 -31.17
CA ALA A 25 -16.53 -2.04 -31.68
C ALA A 25 -15.73 -0.73 -31.71
N ILE A 26 -16.32 0.33 -32.27
CA ILE A 26 -15.67 1.65 -32.37
C ILE A 26 -15.45 2.25 -30.98
N MET A 27 -16.42 2.14 -30.08
CA MET A 27 -16.28 2.62 -28.70
C MET A 27 -15.12 1.90 -27.98
N ARG A 28 -14.93 0.60 -28.22
CA ARG A 28 -13.83 -0.15 -27.61
C ARG A 28 -12.46 0.23 -28.18
N GLU A 29 -12.36 0.41 -29.50
CA GLU A 29 -11.08 0.67 -30.20
C GLU A 29 -10.64 2.14 -30.18
N GLN A 30 -11.59 3.07 -30.34
CA GLN A 30 -11.32 4.49 -30.62
C GLN A 30 -11.92 5.43 -29.58
N GLY A 31 -12.64 4.89 -28.59
CA GLY A 31 -13.39 5.68 -27.63
C GLY A 31 -14.52 6.50 -28.28
N PHE A 32 -15.07 7.44 -27.52
CA PHE A 32 -16.24 8.20 -27.94
C PHE A 32 -15.97 9.16 -29.11
N THR A 33 -14.74 9.68 -29.23
CA THR A 33 -14.34 10.60 -30.33
C THR A 33 -14.37 9.92 -31.69
N GLY A 34 -14.28 8.58 -31.73
CA GLY A 34 -14.41 7.75 -32.93
C GLY A 34 -15.85 7.54 -33.40
N LEU A 35 -16.86 7.80 -32.55
CA LEU A 35 -18.28 7.54 -32.85
C LEU A 35 -18.90 8.55 -33.81
N LYS A 36 -18.44 8.54 -35.06
CA LYS A 36 -18.94 9.37 -36.15
C LYS A 36 -19.79 8.53 -37.10
N THR A 37 -20.84 9.14 -37.66
CA THR A 37 -21.75 8.51 -38.65
C THR A 37 -20.99 7.78 -39.76
N ASN A 38 -19.91 8.39 -40.29
CA ASN A 38 -19.11 7.80 -41.35
C ASN A 38 -18.25 6.61 -40.88
N ALA A 39 -17.74 6.64 -39.65
CA ALA A 39 -16.95 5.54 -39.09
C ALA A 39 -17.83 4.29 -38.88
N ILE A 40 -19.03 4.48 -38.33
CA ILE A 40 -20.02 3.41 -38.14
C ILE A 40 -20.42 2.84 -39.50
N ALA A 41 -20.82 3.69 -40.46
CA ALA A 41 -21.22 3.25 -41.80
C ALA A 41 -20.13 2.45 -42.53
N LYS A 42 -18.87 2.90 -42.42
CA LYS A 42 -17.69 2.21 -42.98
C LYS A 42 -17.50 0.84 -42.32
N TRP A 43 -17.61 0.75 -41.01
CA TRP A 43 -17.46 -0.52 -40.27
C TRP A 43 -18.49 -1.57 -40.71
N VAL A 44 -19.77 -1.18 -40.87
CA VAL A 44 -20.82 -2.13 -41.28
C VAL A 44 -20.82 -2.43 -42.79
N GLY A 45 -20.06 -1.68 -43.59
CA GLY A 45 -20.11 -1.75 -45.06
C GLY A 45 -21.49 -1.36 -45.62
N LYS A 46 -22.16 -0.38 -44.99
CA LYS A 46 -23.52 0.08 -45.36
C LYS A 46 -23.59 1.59 -45.50
N ASP A 47 -24.61 2.07 -46.21
CA ASP A 47 -24.87 3.50 -46.37
C ASP A 47 -25.27 4.15 -45.04
N LYS A 48 -24.69 5.32 -44.73
CA LYS A 48 -25.01 6.16 -43.56
C LYS A 48 -26.50 6.50 -43.43
N LYS A 49 -27.27 6.48 -44.53
CA LYS A 49 -28.73 6.65 -44.53
C LYS A 49 -29.45 5.62 -43.67
N LEU A 50 -28.88 4.43 -43.47
CA LEU A 50 -29.48 3.40 -42.59
C LEU A 50 -29.51 3.82 -41.12
N ILE A 51 -28.53 4.61 -40.65
CA ILE A 51 -28.54 5.16 -39.29
C ILE A 51 -29.73 6.12 -39.12
N ARG A 52 -29.94 7.00 -40.11
CA ARG A 52 -31.10 7.91 -40.11
C ARG A 52 -32.42 7.14 -40.24
N TYR A 53 -32.47 6.08 -41.05
CA TYR A 53 -33.68 5.29 -41.26
C TYR A 53 -34.09 4.48 -40.01
N HIS A 54 -33.15 3.78 -39.38
CA HIS A 54 -33.47 2.88 -38.27
C HIS A 54 -33.49 3.56 -36.90
N PHE A 55 -32.67 4.59 -36.69
CA PHE A 55 -32.51 5.25 -35.40
C PHE A 55 -32.91 6.73 -35.45
N GLN A 56 -33.26 7.30 -36.60
CA GLN A 56 -33.55 8.75 -36.74
C GLN A 56 -32.32 9.64 -36.46
N GLY A 57 -31.11 9.09 -36.53
CA GLY A 57 -29.85 9.84 -36.41
C GLY A 57 -28.83 9.18 -35.48
N LEU A 58 -27.62 9.74 -35.46
CA LEU A 58 -26.50 9.26 -34.67
C LEU A 58 -26.80 9.31 -33.16
N ALA A 59 -27.40 10.40 -32.68
CA ALA A 59 -27.72 10.61 -31.27
C ALA A 59 -28.63 9.51 -30.72
N ASN A 60 -29.65 9.11 -31.47
CA ASN A 60 -30.58 8.04 -31.07
C ASN A 60 -29.97 6.64 -31.21
N LEU A 61 -29.07 6.43 -32.16
CA LEU A 61 -28.29 5.20 -32.24
C LEU A 61 -27.38 5.06 -31.00
N GLN A 62 -26.67 6.13 -30.63
CA GLN A 62 -25.87 6.18 -29.40
C GLN A 62 -26.74 5.96 -28.17
N LYS A 63 -27.91 6.60 -28.09
CA LYS A 63 -28.86 6.42 -26.98
C LYS A 63 -29.35 4.97 -26.88
N ALA A 64 -29.69 4.34 -28.01
CA ALA A 64 -30.13 2.96 -28.05
C ALA A 64 -29.03 2.00 -27.58
N TYR A 65 -27.81 2.20 -28.07
CA TYR A 65 -26.64 1.42 -27.66
C TYR A 65 -26.33 1.59 -26.17
N ILE A 66 -26.26 2.83 -25.65
CA ILE A 66 -25.99 3.05 -24.23
C ILE A 66 -27.11 2.44 -23.39
N LYS A 67 -28.37 2.57 -23.79
CA LYS A 67 -29.49 1.97 -23.06
C LYS A 67 -29.44 0.43 -23.04
N GLU A 68 -28.92 -0.19 -24.08
CA GLU A 68 -28.69 -1.66 -24.11
C GLU A 68 -27.59 -2.07 -23.13
N LYS A 69 -26.56 -1.24 -22.97
CA LYS A 69 -25.40 -1.48 -22.10
C LYS A 69 -25.57 -0.95 -20.67
N ASP A 70 -26.58 -0.14 -20.43
CA ASP A 70 -26.82 0.47 -19.13
C ASP A 70 -27.32 -0.55 -18.12
N TYR A 71 -26.50 -0.88 -17.14
CA TYR A 71 -26.87 -1.79 -16.07
C TYR A 71 -27.78 -1.15 -15.03
N TRP A 72 -27.89 0.18 -14.94
CA TRP A 72 -28.64 0.85 -13.87
C TRP A 72 -30.15 0.50 -13.82
N PRO A 73 -30.89 0.44 -14.94
CA PRO A 73 -32.30 0.05 -14.90
C PRO A 73 -32.59 -1.35 -14.33
N PRO A 74 -31.92 -2.44 -14.76
CA PRO A 74 -32.10 -3.74 -14.10
C PRO A 74 -31.52 -3.76 -12.68
N PHE A 75 -30.49 -2.97 -12.41
CA PHE A 75 -29.93 -2.80 -11.07
C PHE A 75 -30.96 -2.22 -10.09
N PHE A 76 -31.61 -1.10 -10.42
CA PHE A 76 -32.67 -0.53 -9.58
C PHE A 76 -33.89 -1.45 -9.43
N LYS A 77 -34.22 -2.25 -10.45
CA LYS A 77 -35.28 -3.26 -10.35
C LYS A 77 -34.92 -4.42 -9.39
N LYS A 78 -33.66 -4.84 -9.35
CA LYS A 78 -33.15 -5.87 -8.43
C LYS A 78 -33.28 -5.43 -6.97
N PHE A 79 -33.15 -4.13 -6.72
CA PHE A 79 -33.18 -3.52 -5.38
C PHE A 79 -34.54 -2.87 -5.05
N ALA A 80 -35.63 -3.35 -5.63
CA ALA A 80 -36.98 -2.89 -5.31
C ALA A 80 -37.46 -3.51 -3.98
N LEU A 81 -37.64 -2.66 -2.96
CA LEU A 81 -38.22 -3.05 -1.66
C LEU A 81 -39.73 -2.77 -1.60
N SER A 82 -40.43 -3.48 -0.69
CA SER A 82 -41.80 -3.15 -0.26
C SER A 82 -41.92 -1.71 0.22
N ALA A 83 -43.10 -1.10 0.20
CA ALA A 83 -43.28 0.30 0.58
C ALA A 83 -42.89 0.59 2.05
N ASP A 84 -42.93 -0.42 2.92
CA ASP A 84 -42.79 -0.30 4.38
C ASP A 84 -41.42 -0.74 4.90
N ALA A 85 -40.38 -0.75 4.05
CA ALA A 85 -39.06 -1.24 4.46
C ALA A 85 -38.46 -0.44 5.62
N ASP A 86 -37.91 -1.14 6.61
CA ASP A 86 -37.34 -0.54 7.81
C ASP A 86 -35.92 0.04 7.59
N ALA A 87 -35.36 0.67 8.63
CA ALA A 87 -34.04 1.31 8.56
C ALA A 87 -32.91 0.32 8.22
N LEU A 88 -32.97 -0.91 8.75
CA LEU A 88 -31.95 -1.93 8.52
C LEU A 88 -32.05 -2.52 7.11
N GLU A 89 -33.28 -2.73 6.62
CA GLU A 89 -33.52 -3.14 5.24
C GLU A 89 -33.02 -2.09 4.25
N MET A 90 -33.26 -0.80 4.53
CA MET A 90 -32.76 0.31 3.71
C MET A 90 -31.23 0.44 3.78
N GLU A 91 -30.61 0.30 4.96
CA GLU A 91 -29.16 0.27 5.11
C GLU A 91 -28.55 -0.88 4.30
N THR A 92 -29.04 -2.10 4.49
CA THR A 92 -28.55 -3.31 3.82
C THR A 92 -28.68 -3.18 2.30
N LEU A 93 -29.80 -2.61 1.84
CA LEU A 93 -30.02 -2.34 0.43
C LEU A 93 -28.94 -1.43 -0.15
N PHE A 94 -28.66 -0.30 0.51
CA PHE A 94 -27.66 0.65 0.00
C PHE A 94 -26.24 0.09 0.09
N VAL A 95 -25.93 -0.73 1.10
CA VAL A 95 -24.65 -1.48 1.19
C VAL A 95 -24.48 -2.37 -0.02
N GLU A 96 -25.45 -3.24 -0.30
CA GLU A 96 -25.38 -4.18 -1.43
C GLU A 96 -25.41 -3.45 -2.77
N LEU A 97 -26.22 -2.39 -2.90
CA LEU A 97 -26.28 -1.56 -4.09
C LEU A 97 -24.92 -0.94 -4.39
N MET A 98 -24.23 -0.36 -3.41
CA MET A 98 -22.95 0.29 -3.65
C MET A 98 -21.80 -0.71 -3.85
N LYS A 99 -21.82 -1.85 -3.16
CA LYS A 99 -20.86 -2.96 -3.39
C LYS A 99 -21.01 -3.54 -4.78
N GLU A 100 -22.23 -3.82 -5.21
CA GLU A 100 -22.51 -4.36 -6.53
C GLU A 100 -22.18 -3.30 -7.60
N ASN A 101 -22.41 -2.01 -7.36
CA ASN A 101 -22.00 -0.95 -8.28
C ASN A 101 -20.48 -0.99 -8.51
N LEU A 102 -19.67 -1.16 -7.45
CA LEU A 102 -18.22 -1.32 -7.60
C LEU A 102 -17.87 -2.57 -8.43
N ARG A 103 -18.48 -3.72 -8.13
CA ARG A 103 -18.21 -4.99 -8.82
C ARG A 103 -18.56 -4.93 -10.31
N PHE A 104 -19.77 -4.48 -10.62
CA PHE A 104 -20.23 -4.33 -12.01
C PHE A 104 -19.39 -3.31 -12.77
N PHE A 105 -19.16 -2.13 -12.18
CA PHE A 105 -18.38 -1.09 -12.85
C PHE A 105 -16.93 -1.53 -13.09
N TYR A 106 -16.29 -2.22 -12.13
CA TYR A 106 -14.94 -2.74 -12.31
C TYR A 106 -14.86 -3.83 -13.41
N GLY A 107 -15.87 -4.68 -13.51
CA GLY A 107 -15.94 -5.77 -14.49
C GLY A 107 -16.35 -5.35 -15.90
N ASP A 108 -16.89 -4.15 -16.08
CA ASP A 108 -17.46 -3.69 -17.36
C ASP A 108 -16.65 -2.52 -17.96
N GLU A 109 -15.68 -2.85 -18.81
CA GLU A 109 -14.86 -1.87 -19.54
C GLU A 109 -15.67 -0.95 -20.46
N GLU A 110 -16.80 -1.44 -20.99
CA GLU A 110 -17.64 -0.68 -21.91
C GLU A 110 -18.38 0.42 -21.14
N MET A 111 -18.90 0.08 -19.96
CA MET A 111 -19.52 1.05 -19.06
C MET A 111 -18.52 2.03 -18.44
N GLN A 112 -17.29 1.61 -18.16
CA GLN A 112 -16.19 2.52 -17.80
C GLN A 112 -15.97 3.61 -18.86
N LYS A 113 -15.93 3.22 -20.15
CA LYS A 113 -15.79 4.19 -21.26
C LYS A 113 -17.00 5.12 -21.38
N ILE A 114 -18.21 4.63 -21.13
CA ILE A 114 -19.43 5.45 -21.14
C ILE A 114 -19.43 6.48 -20.00
N ILE A 115 -19.06 6.09 -18.78
CA ILE A 115 -18.97 7.00 -17.63
C ILE A 115 -17.85 8.02 -17.84
N LEU A 116 -16.69 7.61 -18.36
CA LEU A 116 -15.60 8.52 -18.70
C LEU A 116 -16.04 9.55 -19.75
N TRP A 117 -16.78 9.11 -20.78
CA TRP A 117 -17.33 10.02 -21.79
C TRP A 117 -18.29 11.05 -21.18
N GLN A 118 -19.14 10.62 -20.24
CA GLN A 118 -20.12 11.48 -19.57
C GLN A 118 -19.49 12.68 -18.85
N ILE A 119 -18.26 12.53 -18.36
CA ILE A 119 -17.54 13.58 -17.63
C ILE A 119 -16.46 14.30 -18.46
N SER A 120 -16.16 13.81 -19.67
CA SER A 120 -15.12 14.38 -20.53
C SER A 120 -15.61 15.52 -21.41
N GLU A 121 -16.87 15.51 -21.84
CA GLU A 121 -17.46 16.56 -22.67
C GLU A 121 -18.97 16.72 -22.44
N ALA A 122 -19.49 17.92 -22.70
CA ALA A 122 -20.92 18.17 -22.63
C ALA A 122 -21.64 17.50 -23.82
N ASN A 123 -22.42 16.46 -23.55
CA ASN A 123 -23.16 15.72 -24.56
C ASN A 123 -24.66 15.62 -24.20
N PRO A 124 -25.58 16.14 -25.03
CA PRO A 124 -27.02 16.11 -24.76
C PRO A 124 -27.60 14.69 -24.59
N VAL A 125 -27.06 13.69 -25.31
CA VAL A 125 -27.49 12.30 -25.19
C VAL A 125 -27.14 11.76 -23.81
N LEU A 126 -25.89 11.93 -23.38
CA LEU A 126 -25.42 11.50 -22.06
C LEU A 126 -26.12 12.24 -20.93
N LYS A 127 -26.37 13.55 -21.10
CA LYS A 127 -27.17 14.33 -20.14
C LYS A 127 -28.55 13.71 -19.95
N SER A 128 -29.24 13.36 -21.04
CA SER A 128 -30.57 12.75 -20.96
C SER A 128 -30.56 11.39 -20.25
N ILE A 129 -29.48 10.63 -20.40
CA ILE A 129 -29.30 9.32 -19.74
C ILE A 129 -28.99 9.51 -18.26
N SER A 130 -28.09 10.43 -17.92
CA SER A 130 -27.79 10.78 -16.53
C SER A 130 -29.02 11.27 -15.78
N GLN A 131 -29.84 12.12 -16.40
CA GLN A 131 -31.08 12.63 -15.79
C GLN A 131 -32.10 11.51 -15.57
N ALA A 132 -32.19 10.54 -16.49
CA ALA A 132 -33.06 9.38 -16.31
C ALA A 132 -32.58 8.51 -15.13
N ARG A 133 -31.26 8.27 -15.02
CA ARG A 133 -30.67 7.53 -13.89
C ARG A 133 -30.91 8.25 -12.56
N GLU A 134 -30.71 9.56 -12.52
CA GLU A 134 -30.96 10.37 -11.32
C GLU A 134 -32.44 10.31 -10.93
N ALA A 135 -33.37 10.39 -11.89
CA ALA A 135 -34.80 10.28 -11.59
C ALA A 135 -35.20 8.90 -11.05
N ASP A 136 -34.54 7.81 -11.48
CA ASP A 136 -34.76 6.48 -10.93
C ASP A 136 -34.10 6.30 -9.56
N GLY A 137 -32.88 6.80 -9.38
CA GLY A 137 -32.16 6.79 -8.09
C GLY A 137 -32.83 7.66 -7.02
N ALA A 138 -33.41 8.80 -7.42
CA ALA A 138 -34.16 9.69 -6.54
C ALA A 138 -35.31 8.97 -5.85
N LYS A 139 -36.04 8.09 -6.55
CA LYS A 139 -37.13 7.28 -5.94
C LYS A 139 -36.65 6.43 -4.77
N LEU A 140 -35.39 5.97 -4.82
CA LEU A 140 -34.80 5.18 -3.75
C LEU A 140 -34.29 6.06 -2.60
N LEU A 141 -33.66 7.19 -2.94
CA LEU A 141 -33.16 8.16 -1.95
C LEU A 141 -34.31 8.87 -1.20
N ASP A 142 -35.42 9.15 -1.87
CA ASP A 142 -36.63 9.73 -1.26
C ASP A 142 -37.15 8.86 -0.10
N ARG A 143 -36.95 7.53 -0.18
CA ARG A 143 -37.31 6.59 0.88
C ARG A 143 -36.34 6.62 2.06
N THR A 144 -35.12 7.12 1.87
CA THR A 144 -34.13 7.28 2.96
C THR A 144 -34.32 8.59 3.71
N ASP A 145 -34.80 9.65 3.05
CA ASP A 145 -34.93 10.98 3.64
C ASP A 145 -35.71 11.01 4.99
N PRO A 146 -36.81 10.24 5.18
CA PRO A 146 -37.53 10.21 6.46
C PRO A 146 -36.67 9.74 7.64
N PHE A 147 -35.78 8.76 7.40
CA PHE A 147 -34.89 8.20 8.42
C PHE A 147 -33.84 9.21 8.88
N PHE A 148 -33.39 10.07 7.97
CA PHE A 148 -32.33 11.04 8.25
C PHE A 148 -32.84 12.43 8.64
N ARG A 149 -34.16 12.68 8.58
CA ARG A 149 -34.78 14.00 8.82
C ARG A 149 -34.37 14.66 10.14
N ASN A 150 -34.16 13.86 11.20
CA ASN A 150 -33.81 14.34 12.53
C ASN A 150 -32.33 14.07 12.89
N THR A 151 -31.49 13.85 11.88
CA THR A 151 -30.06 13.60 12.06
C THR A 151 -29.25 14.73 11.42
N ASN A 152 -27.97 14.84 11.77
CA ASN A 152 -27.04 15.77 11.11
C ASN A 152 -26.42 15.19 9.83
N VAL A 153 -26.92 14.04 9.34
CA VAL A 153 -26.33 13.31 8.21
C VAL A 153 -27.06 13.65 6.92
N ASN A 154 -26.33 14.17 5.93
CA ASN A 154 -26.84 14.29 4.56
C ASN A 154 -26.51 13.00 3.78
N PHE A 155 -27.41 12.02 3.85
CA PHE A 155 -27.20 10.71 3.25
C PHE A 155 -27.03 10.78 1.71
N ARG A 156 -27.72 11.70 1.04
CA ARG A 156 -27.56 11.92 -0.40
C ARG A 156 -26.15 12.36 -0.77
N ALA A 157 -25.56 13.28 0.01
CA ALA A 157 -24.17 13.71 -0.19
C ALA A 157 -23.17 12.57 0.05
N VAL A 158 -23.44 11.72 1.05
CA VAL A 158 -22.64 10.53 1.33
C VAL A 158 -22.63 9.57 0.13
N ILE A 159 -23.80 9.24 -0.41
CA ILE A 159 -23.91 8.37 -1.59
C ILE A 159 -23.27 8.99 -2.83
N ALA A 160 -23.43 10.31 -3.04
CA ALA A 160 -22.81 11.01 -4.16
C ALA A 160 -21.27 10.93 -4.11
N LEU A 161 -20.67 11.12 -2.94
CA LEU A 161 -19.22 10.99 -2.74
C LEU A 161 -18.74 9.55 -2.99
N MET A 162 -19.48 8.55 -2.51
CA MET A 162 -19.12 7.15 -2.76
C MET A 162 -19.22 6.79 -4.24
N LEU A 163 -20.29 7.21 -4.93
CA LEU A 163 -20.48 6.93 -6.35
C LEU A 163 -19.36 7.56 -7.19
N GLY A 164 -19.06 8.84 -6.96
CA GLY A 164 -17.96 9.54 -7.63
C GLY A 164 -16.59 8.93 -7.29
N GLY A 165 -16.38 8.55 -6.03
CA GLY A 165 -15.17 7.89 -5.56
C GLY A 165 -14.94 6.56 -6.28
N VAL A 166 -15.95 5.68 -6.31
CA VAL A 166 -15.92 4.39 -7.02
C VAL A 166 -15.59 4.58 -8.50
N TYR A 167 -16.25 5.53 -9.17
CA TYR A 167 -15.96 5.80 -10.58
C TYR A 167 -14.52 6.24 -10.80
N TYR A 168 -14.03 7.19 -10.00
CA TYR A 168 -12.67 7.71 -10.13
C TYR A 168 -11.62 6.61 -9.90
N ILE A 169 -11.71 5.87 -8.80
CA ILE A 169 -10.69 4.87 -8.45
C ILE A 169 -10.64 3.71 -9.44
N VAL A 170 -11.80 3.25 -9.95
CA VAL A 170 -11.84 2.20 -10.97
C VAL A 170 -11.26 2.69 -12.29
N LEU A 171 -11.67 3.88 -12.77
CA LEU A 171 -11.14 4.45 -14.02
C LEU A 171 -9.64 4.71 -13.92
N HIS A 172 -9.17 5.23 -12.79
CA HIS A 172 -7.75 5.48 -12.55
C HIS A 172 -6.95 4.17 -12.56
N SER A 173 -7.38 3.15 -11.80
CA SER A 173 -6.69 1.85 -11.78
C SER A 173 -6.68 1.16 -13.14
N LYS A 174 -7.77 1.23 -13.92
CA LYS A 174 -7.85 0.61 -15.25
C LYS A 174 -7.05 1.37 -16.33
N THR A 175 -6.98 2.69 -16.23
CA THR A 175 -6.34 3.53 -17.26
C THR A 175 -4.86 3.76 -16.99
N ASN A 176 -4.50 4.09 -15.75
CA ASN A 176 -3.16 4.51 -15.37
C ASN A 176 -2.34 3.38 -14.71
N ASN A 177 -2.99 2.26 -14.37
CA ASN A 177 -2.40 1.12 -13.67
C ASN A 177 -1.53 1.52 -12.46
N SER A 178 -1.97 2.55 -11.74
CA SER A 178 -1.26 3.13 -10.62
C SER A 178 -2.19 3.29 -9.41
N VAL A 179 -1.58 3.58 -8.26
CA VAL A 179 -2.28 3.64 -6.97
C VAL A 179 -2.99 4.98 -6.76
N VAL A 180 -4.15 4.94 -6.09
CA VAL A 180 -4.81 6.10 -5.50
C VAL A 180 -4.81 5.91 -3.99
N CYS A 181 -4.25 6.86 -3.24
CA CYS A 181 -4.09 6.73 -1.78
C CYS A 181 -3.42 5.41 -1.34
N GLY A 182 -2.50 4.90 -2.17
CA GLY A 182 -1.82 3.61 -1.93
C GLY A 182 -2.61 2.36 -2.34
N MET A 183 -3.84 2.50 -2.88
CA MET A 183 -4.67 1.38 -3.32
C MET A 183 -4.70 1.24 -4.84
N ASN A 184 -4.57 0.01 -5.35
CA ASN A 184 -4.75 -0.36 -6.74
C ASN A 184 -5.89 -1.37 -6.88
N LEU A 185 -7.02 -0.96 -7.48
CA LEU A 185 -8.17 -1.85 -7.65
C LEU A 185 -7.94 -3.01 -8.63
N ASN A 186 -6.82 -3.07 -9.35
CA ASN A 186 -6.47 -4.29 -10.06
C ASN A 186 -6.10 -5.44 -9.10
N ASP A 187 -5.70 -5.12 -7.85
CA ASP A 187 -5.52 -6.10 -6.76
C ASP A 187 -6.89 -6.51 -6.19
N VAL A 188 -7.05 -7.81 -5.90
CA VAL A 188 -8.24 -8.35 -5.23
C VAL A 188 -8.33 -7.83 -3.79
N LYS A 189 -7.21 -7.75 -3.06
CA LYS A 189 -7.15 -7.29 -1.67
C LYS A 189 -7.64 -5.86 -1.53
N ASP A 190 -7.22 -4.98 -2.44
CA ASP A 190 -7.62 -3.57 -2.41
C ASP A 190 -9.09 -3.42 -2.82
N ARG A 191 -9.58 -4.23 -3.77
CA ARG A 191 -11.02 -4.30 -4.07
C ARG A 191 -11.84 -4.73 -2.86
N ASP A 192 -11.41 -5.77 -2.15
CA ASP A 192 -12.08 -6.23 -0.94
C ASP A 192 -12.02 -5.19 0.19
N GLY A 193 -10.91 -4.45 0.28
CA GLY A 193 -10.76 -3.30 1.18
C GLY A 193 -11.81 -2.23 0.89
N VAL A 194 -11.96 -1.81 -0.37
CA VAL A 194 -12.96 -0.81 -0.75
C VAL A 194 -14.39 -1.33 -0.55
N LEU A 195 -14.68 -2.61 -0.85
CA LEU A 195 -15.99 -3.21 -0.58
C LEU A 195 -16.37 -3.14 0.92
N LYS A 196 -15.40 -3.40 1.82
CA LYS A 196 -15.58 -3.28 3.27
C LYS A 196 -15.75 -1.83 3.70
N THR A 197 -15.00 -0.90 3.10
CA THR A 197 -15.13 0.53 3.41
C THR A 197 -16.48 1.10 2.97
N ILE A 198 -17.01 0.68 1.82
CA ILE A 198 -18.36 1.06 1.36
C ILE A 198 -19.41 0.67 2.41
N GLU A 199 -19.36 -0.56 2.92
CA GLU A 199 -20.24 -1.02 3.99
C GLU A 199 -20.11 -0.15 5.24
N GLN A 200 -18.89 0.09 5.70
CA GLN A 200 -18.63 0.91 6.90
C GLN A 200 -19.18 2.32 6.78
N LEU A 201 -18.96 3.01 5.66
CA LEU A 201 -19.40 4.39 5.47
C LEU A 201 -20.93 4.51 5.44
N ILE A 202 -21.60 3.53 4.83
CA ILE A 202 -23.07 3.48 4.81
C ILE A 202 -23.56 3.19 6.22
N SER A 203 -23.06 2.15 6.88
CA SER A 203 -23.46 1.83 8.26
C SER A 203 -23.21 2.96 9.25
N TRP A 204 -22.10 3.70 9.14
CA TRP A 204 -21.85 4.87 9.99
C TRP A 204 -22.89 5.97 9.81
N SER A 205 -23.41 6.13 8.59
CA SER A 205 -24.49 7.06 8.33
C SER A 205 -25.77 6.58 9.03
N TRP A 206 -26.14 5.31 8.85
CA TRP A 206 -27.37 4.72 9.39
C TRP A 206 -27.36 4.51 10.92
N LYS A 207 -26.19 4.47 11.56
CA LYS A 207 -26.06 4.51 13.04
C LYS A 207 -26.76 5.73 13.67
N GLN A 208 -26.89 6.84 12.94
CA GLN A 208 -27.55 8.05 13.43
C GLN A 208 -29.08 7.99 13.33
N VAL A 209 -29.63 7.04 12.57
CA VAL A 209 -31.06 6.81 12.38
C VAL A 209 -31.67 6.01 13.54
N VAL A 210 -30.87 5.17 14.21
CA VAL A 210 -31.33 4.25 15.26
C VAL A 210 -31.13 4.86 16.65
N SER A 211 -32.12 5.64 17.08
CA SER A 211 -32.57 5.75 18.49
C SER A 211 -34.00 6.32 18.47
N PRO A 212 -35.03 5.76 19.14
CA PRO A 212 -35.02 4.76 20.24
C PRO A 212 -35.90 3.51 20.02
N GLY A 213 -35.48 2.32 20.50
CA GLY A 213 -36.41 1.21 20.83
C GLY A 213 -36.22 -0.17 20.17
N SER A 214 -35.49 -1.05 20.87
CA SER A 214 -35.57 -2.53 20.94
C SER A 214 -35.28 -3.49 19.74
N ALA A 215 -34.27 -4.34 19.98
CA ALA A 215 -34.28 -5.83 19.94
C ALA A 215 -34.31 -6.63 18.60
N ALA A 216 -33.18 -6.64 17.89
CA ALA A 216 -32.72 -7.73 17.01
C ALA A 216 -31.17 -7.64 16.89
N SER A 217 -30.30 -8.11 17.80
CA SER A 217 -30.25 -9.38 18.56
C SER A 217 -30.32 -10.58 17.60
N LYS A 218 -29.27 -10.95 16.88
CA LYS A 218 -28.26 -11.88 17.45
C LYS A 218 -26.93 -11.99 16.69
N SER A 219 -26.74 -11.35 15.54
CA SER A 219 -25.45 -11.31 14.82
C SER A 219 -24.73 -9.95 14.95
N LEU A 220 -25.36 -9.00 15.67
CA LEU A 220 -24.86 -7.69 16.07
C LEU A 220 -24.46 -7.65 17.56
N LYS A 221 -24.30 -8.81 18.19
CA LYS A 221 -24.17 -8.98 19.64
C LYS A 221 -22.90 -8.34 20.25
N SER A 222 -21.78 -8.25 19.52
CA SER A 222 -20.54 -7.65 20.04
C SER A 222 -20.63 -6.13 20.31
N HIS A 223 -21.59 -5.39 19.73
CA HIS A 223 -21.85 -3.99 20.11
C HIS A 223 -22.87 -3.83 21.25
N TYR A 224 -23.65 -4.88 21.58
CA TYR A 224 -24.57 -4.90 22.72
C TYR A 224 -23.95 -5.53 23.97
N GLU A 225 -23.01 -6.47 23.79
CA GLU A 225 -22.27 -7.15 24.87
C GLU A 225 -21.48 -6.19 25.73
N PHE A 226 -21.04 -5.06 25.17
CA PHE A 226 -20.31 -4.06 25.93
C PHE A 226 -21.17 -2.86 26.33
N GLN A 227 -22.45 -2.80 25.98
CA GLN A 227 -23.28 -1.60 26.19
C GLN A 227 -23.42 -1.26 27.68
N LEU A 228 -23.62 -2.27 28.53
CA LEU A 228 -23.68 -2.06 29.97
C LEU A 228 -22.29 -1.67 30.51
N LEU A 229 -21.21 -2.34 30.09
CA LEU A 229 -19.84 -1.91 30.43
C LEU A 229 -19.52 -0.47 30.02
N GLU A 230 -19.95 -0.02 28.84
CA GLU A 230 -19.78 1.35 28.36
C GLU A 230 -20.59 2.36 29.18
N SER A 231 -21.80 1.97 29.59
CA SER A 231 -22.63 2.79 30.47
C SER A 231 -22.03 2.89 31.88
N LEU A 232 -21.48 1.79 32.40
CA LEU A 232 -20.75 1.75 33.66
C LEU A 232 -19.48 2.58 33.58
N ALA A 233 -18.74 2.53 32.47
CA ALA A 233 -17.57 3.38 32.23
C ALA A 233 -17.94 4.87 32.25
N SER A 234 -19.05 5.22 31.58
CA SER A 234 -19.55 6.59 31.55
C SER A 234 -19.99 7.06 32.95
N ARG A 235 -20.64 6.17 33.71
CA ARG A 235 -21.07 6.43 35.09
C ARG A 235 -19.88 6.57 36.04
N PHE A 236 -18.89 5.68 35.93
CA PHE A 236 -17.63 5.73 36.65
C PHE A 236 -16.93 7.08 36.45
N GLN A 237 -16.71 7.48 35.19
CA GLN A 237 -16.09 8.76 34.85
C GLN A 237 -16.87 9.96 35.39
N LYS A 238 -18.21 9.94 35.27
CA LYS A 238 -19.07 11.00 35.80
C LYS A 238 -18.96 11.09 37.33
N ASN A 239 -19.04 9.96 38.04
CA ASN A 239 -18.96 9.91 39.50
C ASN A 239 -17.59 10.37 40.01
N PHE A 240 -16.51 10.02 39.30
CA PHE A 240 -15.17 10.50 39.59
C PHE A 240 -15.06 12.02 39.43
N ILE A 241 -15.58 12.58 38.33
CA ILE A 241 -15.58 14.03 38.08
C ILE A 241 -16.44 14.79 39.10
N GLU A 242 -17.57 14.22 39.51
CA GLU A 242 -18.49 14.82 40.47
C GLU A 242 -18.15 14.52 41.94
N GLU A 243 -17.06 13.79 42.22
CA GLU A 243 -16.65 13.32 43.55
C GLU A 243 -17.79 12.63 44.33
N LYS A 244 -18.59 11.81 43.64
CA LYS A 244 -19.74 11.08 44.21
C LYS A 244 -19.44 9.60 44.41
N ALA A 245 -19.74 9.10 45.60
CA ALA A 245 -19.71 7.66 45.86
C ALA A 245 -20.92 6.97 45.21
N ASP A 246 -20.66 5.89 44.47
CA ASP A 246 -21.68 4.99 43.94
C ASP A 246 -21.44 3.58 44.48
N PRO A 247 -22.12 3.20 45.58
CA PRO A 247 -21.93 1.91 46.23
C PRO A 247 -22.31 0.72 45.35
N SER A 248 -23.14 0.93 44.31
CA SER A 248 -23.64 -0.12 43.43
C SER A 248 -22.72 -0.42 42.24
N LEU A 249 -21.86 0.53 41.87
CA LEU A 249 -21.01 0.45 40.69
C LEU A 249 -20.07 -0.76 40.70
N ALA A 250 -19.42 -1.01 41.83
CA ALA A 250 -18.43 -2.08 41.95
C ALA A 250 -19.06 -3.48 41.76
N ASP A 251 -20.24 -3.71 42.36
CA ASP A 251 -20.94 -4.99 42.25
C ASP A 251 -21.58 -5.17 40.86
N GLU A 252 -22.15 -4.12 40.28
CA GLU A 252 -22.67 -4.14 38.90
C GLU A 252 -21.55 -4.38 37.88
N LEU A 253 -20.39 -3.74 38.07
CA LEU A 253 -19.22 -3.95 37.21
C LEU A 253 -18.71 -5.38 37.30
N ARG A 254 -18.56 -5.94 38.51
CA ARG A 254 -18.12 -7.34 38.67
C ARG A 254 -19.07 -8.31 37.97
N ALA A 255 -20.37 -8.16 38.20
CA ALA A 255 -21.38 -9.04 37.57
C ALA A 255 -21.32 -8.95 36.04
N GLU A 256 -21.18 -7.74 35.51
CA GLU A 256 -21.11 -7.52 34.07
C GLU A 256 -19.81 -8.03 33.45
N LEU A 257 -18.67 -7.87 34.14
CA LEU A 257 -17.38 -8.41 33.68
C LEU A 257 -17.41 -9.94 33.59
N LEU A 258 -17.96 -10.63 34.59
CA LEU A 258 -18.15 -12.08 34.52
C LEU A 258 -19.02 -12.47 33.32
N ARG A 259 -20.15 -11.79 33.12
CA ARG A 259 -21.05 -12.06 31.99
C ARG A 259 -20.34 -11.88 30.64
N VAL A 260 -19.56 -10.80 30.50
CA VAL A 260 -18.81 -10.51 29.26
C VAL A 260 -17.70 -11.53 29.03
N GLU A 261 -16.96 -11.91 30.07
CA GLU A 261 -15.94 -12.94 30.01
C GLU A 261 -16.52 -14.28 29.54
N GLU A 262 -17.59 -14.76 30.18
CA GLU A 262 -18.27 -16.02 29.82
C GLU A 262 -18.73 -16.01 28.37
N VAL A 263 -19.42 -14.95 27.94
CA VAL A 263 -19.95 -14.84 26.58
C VAL A 263 -18.84 -14.83 25.53
N LEU A 264 -17.74 -14.12 25.77
CA LEU A 264 -16.63 -14.05 24.82
C LEU A 264 -15.83 -15.36 24.77
N LEU A 265 -15.64 -16.03 25.92
CA LEU A 265 -15.00 -17.34 25.97
C LEU A 265 -15.85 -18.41 25.25
N GLU A 266 -17.17 -18.44 25.46
CA GLU A 266 -18.07 -19.34 24.72
C GLU A 266 -17.99 -19.09 23.21
N GLN A 267 -18.02 -17.83 22.78
CA GLN A 267 -17.90 -17.49 21.37
C GLN A 267 -16.55 -17.89 20.79
N LEU A 268 -15.45 -17.75 21.55
CA LEU A 268 -14.13 -18.21 21.12
C LEU A 268 -14.08 -19.73 20.93
N LEU A 269 -14.73 -20.50 21.81
CA LEU A 269 -14.79 -21.97 21.72
C LEU A 269 -15.53 -22.45 20.47
N ASP A 270 -16.49 -21.66 19.96
CA ASP A 270 -17.24 -21.97 18.74
C ASP A 270 -16.43 -21.70 17.44
N LEU A 271 -15.30 -21.00 17.51
CA LEU A 271 -14.47 -20.68 16.34
C LEU A 271 -13.50 -21.82 16.03
N THR A 272 -13.50 -22.28 14.77
CA THR A 272 -12.74 -23.46 14.36
C THR A 272 -11.50 -23.15 13.52
N THR A 273 -11.31 -21.90 13.10
CA THR A 273 -10.15 -21.49 12.28
C THR A 273 -9.36 -20.35 12.90
N GLU A 274 -8.05 -20.38 12.71
CA GLU A 274 -7.12 -19.33 13.17
C GLU A 274 -7.52 -17.93 12.62
N THR A 275 -8.01 -17.87 11.38
CA THR A 275 -8.47 -16.60 10.78
C THR A 275 -9.72 -16.05 11.46
N GLN A 276 -10.67 -16.93 11.85
CA GLN A 276 -11.85 -16.54 12.61
C GLN A 276 -11.46 -16.03 13.99
N ILE A 277 -10.60 -16.75 14.71
CA ILE A 277 -10.11 -16.37 16.05
C ILE A 277 -9.39 -15.02 15.99
N LYS A 278 -8.43 -14.84 15.07
CA LYS A 278 -7.71 -13.57 14.88
C LYS A 278 -8.66 -12.40 14.57
N THR A 279 -9.67 -12.63 13.74
CA THR A 279 -10.66 -11.59 13.39
C THR A 279 -11.55 -11.24 14.59
N PHE A 280 -12.01 -12.25 15.32
CA PHE A 280 -12.81 -12.11 16.53
C PHE A 280 -12.06 -11.32 17.60
N LEU A 281 -10.82 -11.73 17.92
CA LEU A 281 -9.97 -11.06 18.90
C LEU A 281 -9.71 -9.61 18.49
N LYS A 282 -9.43 -9.36 17.21
CA LYS A 282 -9.20 -7.99 16.72
C LYS A 282 -10.41 -7.07 16.94
N ILE A 283 -11.63 -7.56 16.72
CA ILE A 283 -12.86 -6.78 16.89
C ILE A 283 -13.13 -6.52 18.38
N ASN A 284 -13.18 -7.59 19.19
CA ASN A 284 -13.59 -7.51 20.59
C ASN A 284 -12.54 -6.83 21.47
N LEU A 285 -11.25 -7.16 21.30
CA LEU A 285 -10.19 -6.56 22.12
C LEU A 285 -9.99 -5.07 21.80
N PHE A 286 -10.18 -4.65 20.55
CA PHE A 286 -10.13 -3.22 20.22
C PHE A 286 -11.16 -2.42 21.04
N ARG A 287 -12.36 -2.97 21.22
CA ARG A 287 -13.41 -2.32 22.01
C ARG A 287 -13.14 -2.40 23.51
N LEU A 288 -12.75 -3.56 24.01
CA LEU A 288 -12.41 -3.75 25.42
C LEU A 288 -11.26 -2.85 25.89
N VAL A 289 -10.25 -2.61 25.04
CA VAL A 289 -9.18 -1.65 25.34
C VAL A 289 -9.74 -0.24 25.54
N GLN A 290 -10.66 0.22 24.69
CA GLN A 290 -11.29 1.54 24.83
C GLN A 290 -12.08 1.67 26.13
N ILE A 291 -12.78 0.61 26.52
CA ILE A 291 -13.56 0.56 27.76
C ILE A 291 -12.63 0.54 28.97
N ALA A 292 -11.62 -0.33 28.99
CA ALA A 292 -10.63 -0.41 30.05
C ALA A 292 -9.95 0.95 30.30
N ASP A 293 -9.57 1.64 29.23
CA ASP A 293 -8.96 2.97 29.35
C ASP A 293 -9.94 4.03 29.87
N SER A 294 -11.24 3.82 29.69
CA SER A 294 -12.28 4.68 30.27
C SER A 294 -12.49 4.42 31.77
N PHE A 295 -11.94 3.35 32.34
CA PHE A 295 -11.88 3.15 33.79
C PHE A 295 -10.52 3.52 34.38
N TYR A 296 -9.54 3.84 33.53
CA TYR A 296 -8.21 4.23 33.99
C TYR A 296 -8.18 5.67 34.54
N LEU A 297 -7.51 5.86 35.68
CA LEU A 297 -7.37 7.15 36.33
C LEU A 297 -5.87 7.42 36.57
N GLU A 298 -5.30 8.40 35.86
CA GLU A 298 -3.86 8.72 35.94
C GLU A 298 -3.34 9.08 37.35
N LYS A 299 -4.22 9.50 38.26
CA LYS A 299 -3.87 9.93 39.62
C LYS A 299 -4.26 8.91 40.70
N ASP A 300 -4.95 7.84 40.32
CA ASP A 300 -5.41 6.79 41.22
C ASP A 300 -4.99 5.41 40.69
N HIS A 301 -3.72 5.11 40.93
CA HIS A 301 -3.06 3.89 40.47
C HIS A 301 -3.57 2.61 41.15
N ASP A 302 -4.36 2.74 42.22
CA ASP A 302 -4.88 1.61 43.00
C ASP A 302 -6.37 1.33 42.75
N ASN A 303 -6.98 2.06 41.80
CA ASN A 303 -8.35 1.89 41.34
C ASN A 303 -8.66 0.42 40.99
N GLN A 304 -9.58 -0.17 41.77
CA GLN A 304 -9.92 -1.59 41.69
C GLN A 304 -10.72 -1.91 40.43
N GLU A 305 -11.61 -1.02 40.01
CA GLU A 305 -12.47 -1.17 38.83
C GLU A 305 -11.63 -1.35 37.56
N SER A 306 -10.59 -0.53 37.39
CA SER A 306 -9.67 -0.64 36.25
C SER A 306 -8.90 -1.96 36.25
N LYS A 307 -8.46 -2.43 37.43
CA LYS A 307 -7.72 -3.69 37.57
C LYS A 307 -8.57 -4.90 37.21
N LEU A 308 -9.83 -4.94 37.66
CA LEU A 308 -10.76 -6.03 37.33
C LEU A 308 -10.97 -6.18 35.83
N ILE A 309 -11.06 -5.06 35.08
CA ILE A 309 -11.19 -5.11 33.62
C ILE A 309 -9.90 -5.62 32.97
N GLY A 310 -8.75 -5.19 33.47
CA GLY A 310 -7.45 -5.70 33.03
C GLY A 310 -7.33 -7.21 33.20
N GLU A 311 -7.74 -7.73 34.35
CA GLU A 311 -7.74 -9.17 34.65
C GLU A 311 -8.66 -9.95 33.71
N MET A 312 -9.90 -9.48 33.51
CA MET A 312 -10.85 -10.08 32.57
C MET A 312 -10.28 -10.13 31.14
N ILE A 313 -9.65 -9.05 30.66
CA ILE A 313 -8.99 -9.03 29.35
C ILE A 313 -7.89 -10.10 29.28
N LEU A 314 -7.06 -10.21 30.32
CA LEU A 314 -5.99 -11.22 30.38
C LEU A 314 -6.56 -12.65 30.37
N ASN A 315 -7.66 -12.90 31.08
CA ASN A 315 -8.31 -14.21 31.10
C ASN A 315 -8.81 -14.62 29.71
N ILE A 316 -9.44 -13.69 28.98
CA ILE A 316 -9.95 -13.94 27.62
C ILE A 316 -8.81 -14.27 26.65
N ILE A 317 -7.68 -13.58 26.75
CA ILE A 317 -6.59 -13.71 25.76
C ILE A 317 -5.55 -14.76 26.13
N SER A 318 -5.38 -15.11 27.40
CA SER A 318 -4.35 -16.04 27.86
C SER A 318 -4.29 -17.35 27.06
N PRO A 319 -5.43 -18.00 26.71
CA PRO A 319 -5.43 -19.24 25.93
C PRO A 319 -4.99 -19.07 24.46
N VAL A 320 -5.01 -17.84 23.94
CA VAL A 320 -4.83 -17.50 22.51
C VAL A 320 -3.93 -16.27 22.32
N ILE A 321 -2.98 -16.08 23.24
CA ILE A 321 -2.18 -14.85 23.35
C ILE A 321 -1.29 -14.61 22.12
N ASP A 322 -0.86 -15.69 21.48
CA ASP A 322 -0.11 -15.74 20.22
C ASP A 322 -0.94 -15.32 19.00
N MET A 323 -2.27 -15.39 19.10
CA MET A 323 -3.20 -14.97 18.05
C MET A 323 -3.61 -13.49 18.16
N VAL A 324 -3.21 -12.78 19.21
CA VAL A 324 -3.54 -11.37 19.42
C VAL A 324 -2.84 -10.49 18.39
N TRP A 325 -3.58 -9.55 17.78
CA TRP A 325 -3.01 -8.61 16.81
C TRP A 325 -1.98 -7.69 17.48
N GLY A 326 -0.71 -7.80 17.09
CA GLY A 326 0.38 -7.03 17.70
C GLY A 326 0.22 -5.50 17.63
N GLY A 327 -0.53 -4.98 16.66
CA GLY A 327 -0.83 -3.55 16.54
C GLY A 327 -1.90 -3.01 17.50
N LEU A 328 -2.54 -3.88 18.29
CA LEU A 328 -3.53 -3.52 19.30
C LEU A 328 -2.89 -2.62 20.36
N GLN A 329 -3.59 -1.57 20.80
CA GLN A 329 -3.13 -0.72 21.89
C GLN A 329 -3.15 -1.52 23.21
N LEU A 330 -2.11 -1.38 24.02
CA LEU A 330 -2.06 -1.95 25.35
C LEU A 330 -2.97 -1.12 26.28
N PRO A 331 -3.95 -1.72 26.99
CA PRO A 331 -4.74 -1.00 27.98
C PRO A 331 -3.86 -0.31 29.01
N MET A 332 -4.21 0.92 29.40
CA MET A 332 -3.42 1.76 30.31
C MET A 332 -3.16 1.07 31.65
N VAL A 333 -4.17 0.38 32.19
CA VAL A 333 -4.04 -0.39 33.44
C VAL A 333 -3.04 -1.55 33.30
N LEU A 334 -3.02 -2.23 32.15
CA LEU A 334 -2.08 -3.32 31.91
C LEU A 334 -0.67 -2.77 31.68
N TRP A 335 -0.54 -1.63 31.00
CA TRP A 335 0.73 -0.94 30.86
C TRP A 335 1.31 -0.56 32.24
N GLU A 336 0.52 0.08 33.09
CA GLU A 336 0.92 0.48 34.43
C GLU A 336 1.35 -0.72 35.30
N ASN A 337 0.55 -1.78 35.34
CA ASN A 337 0.88 -3.00 36.07
C ASN A 337 2.23 -3.57 35.62
N ASN A 338 2.48 -3.60 34.30
CA ASN A 338 3.74 -4.04 33.75
C ASN A 338 4.89 -3.05 34.03
N CYS A 339 4.63 -1.74 34.10
CA CYS A 339 5.65 -0.77 34.50
C CYS A 339 6.16 -1.01 35.93
N ILE A 340 5.28 -1.39 36.87
CA ILE A 340 5.69 -1.72 38.25
C ILE A 340 6.64 -2.91 38.24
N LEU A 341 6.33 -3.95 37.47
CA LEU A 341 7.17 -5.14 37.33
C LEU A 341 8.51 -4.81 36.67
N PHE A 342 8.48 -4.11 35.53
CA PHE A 342 9.68 -3.76 34.78
C PHE A 342 10.58 -2.76 35.50
N LYS A 343 10.07 -1.88 36.39
CA LYS A 343 10.93 -1.00 37.20
C LYS A 343 11.88 -1.81 38.10
N LYS A 344 11.38 -2.83 38.76
CA LYS A 344 12.20 -3.73 39.60
C LYS A 344 13.20 -4.50 38.75
N GLU A 345 12.76 -4.94 37.57
CA GLU A 345 13.60 -5.66 36.61
C GLU A 345 14.76 -4.80 36.10
N VAL A 346 14.48 -3.55 35.71
CA VAL A 346 15.51 -2.62 35.23
C VAL A 346 16.57 -2.38 36.29
N GLN A 347 16.16 -2.20 37.56
CA GLN A 347 17.12 -2.04 38.67
C GLN A 347 18.04 -3.26 38.79
N PHE A 348 17.47 -4.47 38.73
CA PHE A 348 18.25 -5.71 38.75
C PHE A 348 19.23 -5.80 37.58
N LEU A 349 18.78 -5.52 36.36
CA LEU A 349 19.61 -5.55 35.15
C LEU A 349 20.73 -4.49 35.18
N GLU A 350 20.44 -3.28 35.66
CA GLU A 350 21.44 -2.22 35.84
C GLU A 350 22.55 -2.66 36.79
N ASP A 351 22.20 -3.27 37.92
CA ASP A 351 23.17 -3.73 38.90
C ASP A 351 23.99 -4.91 38.38
N ARG A 352 23.38 -5.82 37.60
CA ARG A 352 24.10 -6.90 36.90
C ARG A 352 25.10 -6.35 35.89
N CYS A 353 24.70 -5.40 35.04
CA CYS A 353 25.61 -4.75 34.08
C CYS A 353 26.80 -4.07 34.77
N LYS A 354 26.57 -3.39 35.91
CA LYS A 354 27.65 -2.78 36.71
C LYS A 354 28.61 -3.82 37.28
N ASN A 355 28.08 -4.90 37.87
CA ASN A 355 28.90 -5.96 38.46
C ASN A 355 29.76 -6.68 37.42
N LEU A 356 29.22 -6.89 36.21
CA LEU A 356 29.92 -7.46 35.07
C LEU A 356 30.83 -6.47 34.34
N GLN A 357 30.92 -5.22 34.82
CA GLN A 357 31.74 -4.15 34.24
C GLN A 357 31.43 -3.88 32.75
N ILE A 358 30.15 -4.00 32.36
CA ILE A 358 29.71 -3.64 31.01
C ILE A 358 29.76 -2.11 30.86
N GLU A 359 30.32 -1.65 29.73
CA GLU A 359 30.43 -0.25 29.37
C GLU A 359 29.09 0.47 29.51
N HIS A 360 29.12 1.64 30.15
CA HIS A 360 27.92 2.38 30.51
C HIS A 360 27.04 2.71 29.30
N GLU A 361 27.64 3.11 28.17
CA GLU A 361 26.90 3.39 26.92
C GLU A 361 26.19 2.13 26.41
N LEU A 362 26.88 0.99 26.40
CA LEU A 362 26.33 -0.28 25.94
C LEU A 362 25.21 -0.79 26.85
N ALA A 363 25.39 -0.70 28.16
CA ALA A 363 24.37 -1.06 29.14
C ALA A 363 23.11 -0.18 29.00
N SER A 364 23.30 1.14 28.80
CA SER A 364 22.18 2.06 28.57
C SER A 364 21.40 1.72 27.29
N LEU A 365 22.11 1.36 26.20
CA LEU A 365 21.48 0.90 24.97
C LEU A 365 20.69 -0.40 25.19
N ALA A 366 21.26 -1.37 25.90
CA ALA A 366 20.59 -2.64 26.20
C ALA A 366 19.29 -2.46 27.00
N LEU A 367 19.22 -1.44 27.85
CA LEU A 367 18.05 -1.14 28.68
C LEU A 367 17.07 -0.15 28.04
N THR A 368 17.41 0.41 26.88
CA THR A 368 16.56 1.36 26.14
C THR A 368 15.12 0.85 25.90
N PRO A 369 14.88 -0.44 25.58
CA PRO A 369 13.50 -0.94 25.44
C PRO A 369 12.66 -0.75 26.70
N PHE A 370 13.25 -1.03 27.87
CA PHE A 370 12.55 -0.87 29.14
C PHE A 370 12.31 0.61 29.45
N TYR A 371 13.30 1.48 29.29
CA TYR A 371 13.10 2.91 29.53
C TYR A 371 12.04 3.51 28.60
N ARG A 372 12.01 3.10 27.32
CA ARG A 372 10.96 3.52 26.38
C ARG A 372 9.58 3.10 26.88
N PHE A 373 9.43 1.85 27.30
CA PHE A 373 8.17 1.31 27.82
C PHE A 373 7.73 2.02 29.11
N LEU A 374 8.65 2.20 30.07
CA LEU A 374 8.40 2.86 31.36
C LEU A 374 8.04 4.34 31.20
N LYS A 375 8.60 5.03 30.20
CA LYS A 375 8.32 6.44 29.96
C LYS A 375 6.99 6.69 29.26
N GLY A 376 6.51 5.73 28.45
CA GLY A 376 5.18 5.79 27.84
C GLY A 376 4.91 7.00 26.93
N ILE A 377 5.94 7.65 26.35
CA ILE A 377 5.76 8.86 25.52
C ILE A 377 4.77 8.62 24.37
N VAL A 378 4.86 7.44 23.77
CA VAL A 378 3.94 6.96 22.74
C VAL A 378 3.09 5.87 23.38
N ARG A 379 1.81 5.80 23.02
CA ARG A 379 0.92 4.74 23.51
C ARG A 379 1.46 3.36 23.14
N MET A 380 1.68 2.53 24.15
CA MET A 380 2.27 1.19 23.97
C MET A 380 1.28 0.26 23.26
N LYS A 381 1.82 -0.63 22.42
CA LYS A 381 1.07 -1.68 21.73
C LYS A 381 1.31 -3.02 22.39
N TRP A 382 0.44 -3.99 22.09
CA TRP A 382 0.57 -5.36 22.59
C TRP A 382 1.90 -6.00 22.17
N GLN A 383 2.33 -5.74 20.93
CA GLN A 383 3.64 -6.19 20.44
C GLN A 383 4.82 -5.65 21.27
N ASP A 384 4.73 -4.41 21.79
CA ASP A 384 5.81 -3.84 22.61
C ASP A 384 5.96 -4.65 23.91
N LEU A 385 4.85 -5.05 24.55
CA LEU A 385 4.87 -5.88 25.76
C LEU A 385 5.40 -7.30 25.49
N LEU A 386 4.95 -7.92 24.39
CA LEU A 386 5.43 -9.25 23.99
C LEU A 386 6.94 -9.22 23.69
N TYR A 387 7.39 -8.19 22.96
CA TYR A 387 8.81 -7.97 22.69
C TYR A 387 9.60 -7.81 23.98
N LEU A 388 9.17 -6.92 24.90
CA LEU A 388 9.89 -6.69 26.16
C LEU A 388 9.97 -7.96 27.02
N ASN A 389 8.91 -8.76 27.09
CA ASN A 389 8.94 -10.00 27.87
C ASN A 389 9.92 -11.03 27.28
N ALA A 390 9.92 -11.20 25.95
CA ALA A 390 10.89 -12.06 25.30
C ALA A 390 12.32 -11.52 25.43
N TYR A 391 12.51 -10.23 25.20
CA TYR A 391 13.80 -9.54 25.31
C TYR A 391 14.38 -9.65 26.71
N LYS A 392 13.57 -9.42 27.75
CA LYS A 392 13.94 -9.59 29.16
C LYS A 392 14.47 -10.99 29.43
N ASN A 393 13.75 -12.03 29.01
CA ASN A 393 14.14 -13.41 29.31
C ASN A 393 15.53 -13.73 28.72
N HIS A 394 15.76 -13.35 27.46
CA HIS A 394 17.06 -13.56 26.81
C HIS A 394 18.17 -12.71 27.42
N LEU A 395 17.90 -11.44 27.73
CA LEU A 395 18.90 -10.56 28.33
C LEU A 395 19.29 -11.01 29.75
N ASN A 396 18.32 -11.48 30.55
CA ASN A 396 18.59 -12.06 31.86
C ASN A 396 19.47 -13.29 31.76
N GLU A 397 19.11 -14.26 30.90
CA GLU A 397 19.90 -15.47 30.69
C GLU A 397 21.34 -15.14 30.26
N LEU A 398 21.48 -14.19 29.35
CA LEU A 398 22.77 -13.72 28.87
C LEU A 398 23.63 -13.11 29.99
N LEU A 399 23.04 -12.27 30.84
CA LEU A 399 23.73 -11.59 31.94
C LEU A 399 23.95 -12.48 33.18
N LEU A 400 23.54 -13.75 33.17
CA LEU A 400 23.95 -14.73 34.17
C LEU A 400 25.38 -15.25 33.92
N ASN A 401 25.91 -15.09 32.71
CA ASN A 401 27.28 -15.50 32.39
C ASN A 401 28.30 -14.49 32.93
N GLU A 402 29.02 -14.87 33.99
CA GLU A 402 30.05 -14.03 34.63
C GLU A 402 31.23 -13.67 33.71
N GLY A 403 31.44 -14.39 32.60
CA GLY A 403 32.51 -14.14 31.64
C GLY A 403 32.11 -13.35 30.40
N ILE A 404 30.91 -12.77 30.38
CA ILE A 404 30.36 -12.16 29.17
C ILE A 404 31.15 -10.93 28.69
N THR A 405 31.34 -10.84 27.38
CA THR A 405 32.03 -9.75 26.71
C THR A 405 31.07 -8.66 26.21
N HIS A 406 31.59 -7.45 26.01
CA HIS A 406 30.87 -6.34 25.41
C HIS A 406 30.36 -6.64 23.99
N ASP A 407 31.13 -7.43 23.22
CA ASP A 407 30.71 -7.85 21.88
C ASP A 407 29.54 -8.84 21.92
N GLU A 408 29.50 -9.75 22.90
CA GLU A 408 28.37 -10.68 23.07
C GLU A 408 27.08 -9.95 23.45
N VAL A 409 27.15 -8.94 24.33
CA VAL A 409 25.98 -8.10 24.65
C VAL A 409 25.49 -7.34 23.42
N LEU A 410 26.40 -6.72 22.65
CA LEU A 410 26.05 -6.02 21.41
C LEU A 410 25.41 -6.96 20.38
N ASN A 411 26.01 -8.14 20.17
CA ASN A 411 25.51 -9.14 19.24
C ASN A 411 24.15 -9.69 19.67
N ALA A 412 23.91 -9.87 20.97
CA ALA A 412 22.62 -10.30 21.48
C ALA A 412 21.54 -9.25 21.22
N MET A 413 21.81 -7.95 21.43
CA MET A 413 20.87 -6.88 21.08
C MET A 413 20.50 -6.91 19.59
N ILE A 414 21.49 -7.10 18.71
CA ILE A 414 21.28 -7.19 17.26
C ILE A 414 20.47 -8.45 16.90
N SER A 415 20.78 -9.59 17.52
CA SER A 415 20.08 -10.88 17.31
C SER A 415 18.62 -10.80 17.74
N LEU A 416 18.36 -10.20 18.90
CA LEU A 416 17.02 -9.93 19.44
C LEU A 416 16.32 -8.75 18.75
N ASN A 417 16.84 -8.30 17.62
CA ASN A 417 16.27 -7.24 16.79
C ASN A 417 15.96 -5.93 17.53
N LEU A 418 16.87 -5.49 18.41
CA LEU A 418 16.87 -4.14 18.94
C LEU A 418 17.31 -3.16 17.84
N ASN A 419 16.43 -2.94 16.87
CA ASN A 419 16.64 -2.08 15.70
C ASN A 419 16.45 -0.58 16.03
N ASP A 420 16.95 -0.18 17.20
CA ASP A 420 17.04 1.21 17.60
C ASP A 420 18.22 1.92 16.91
N GLY A 421 18.07 3.21 16.63
CA GLY A 421 19.11 3.99 15.97
C GLY A 421 20.41 4.07 16.80
N GLY A 422 20.31 4.04 18.12
CA GLY A 422 21.45 4.04 19.04
C GLY A 422 22.33 2.79 18.85
N VAL A 423 21.73 1.59 18.85
CA VAL A 423 22.47 0.33 18.69
C VAL A 423 23.18 0.27 17.32
N ILE A 424 22.48 0.66 16.26
CA ILE A 424 23.05 0.71 14.91
C ILE A 424 24.23 1.70 14.85
N THR A 425 24.07 2.88 15.44
CA THR A 425 25.11 3.91 15.46
C THR A 425 26.32 3.45 16.27
N TYR A 426 26.09 2.87 17.45
CA TYR A 426 27.13 2.31 18.30
C TYR A 426 27.97 1.26 17.56
N PHE A 427 27.32 0.31 16.89
CA PHE A 427 28.01 -0.67 16.06
C PHE A 427 28.86 0.00 14.97
N LYS A 428 28.29 0.93 14.21
CA LYS A 428 29.00 1.66 13.13
C LYS A 428 30.20 2.43 13.67
N THR A 429 30.07 3.13 14.79
CA THR A 429 31.15 3.87 15.45
C THR A 429 32.26 2.94 15.92
N LYS A 430 31.92 1.79 16.53
CA LYS A 430 32.88 0.77 16.96
C LYS A 430 33.69 0.23 15.79
N ILE A 431 33.04 -0.09 14.67
CA ILE A 431 33.72 -0.55 13.45
C ILE A 431 34.60 0.55 12.85
N LYS A 432 34.09 1.78 12.71
CA LYS A 432 34.87 2.93 12.21
C LYS A 432 36.10 3.23 13.08
N GLY A 433 35.99 3.09 14.40
CA GLY A 433 37.12 3.22 15.32
C GLY A 433 38.21 2.18 15.07
N LYS A 434 37.86 0.93 14.75
CA LYS A 434 38.82 -0.12 14.38
C LYS A 434 39.51 0.14 13.03
N ILE A 435 38.82 0.85 12.14
CA ILE A 435 39.27 1.15 10.77
C ILE A 435 40.22 2.36 10.73
N LEU A 436 40.09 3.30 11.66
CA LEU A 436 40.85 4.55 11.64
C LEU A 436 42.37 4.28 11.69
N GLY A 437 43.09 4.74 10.67
CA GLY A 437 44.56 4.59 10.56
C GLY A 437 45.04 3.23 10.04
N GLN A 438 44.15 2.36 9.57
CA GLN A 438 44.49 1.06 8.98
C GLN A 438 44.72 1.17 7.46
N SER A 439 45.43 0.18 6.88
CA SER A 439 45.56 0.05 5.42
C SER A 439 44.28 -0.48 4.76
N ASP A 440 44.11 -0.29 3.45
CA ASP A 440 42.94 -0.77 2.68
C ASP A 440 42.72 -2.29 2.81
N GLN A 441 43.81 -3.06 2.90
CA GLN A 441 43.73 -4.51 3.10
C GLN A 441 43.18 -4.85 4.50
N GLN A 442 43.71 -4.21 5.55
CA GLN A 442 43.26 -4.41 6.93
C GLN A 442 41.82 -3.94 7.14
N LEU A 443 41.44 -2.83 6.50
CA LEU A 443 40.07 -2.33 6.45
C LEU A 443 39.11 -3.37 5.87
N LYS A 444 39.48 -3.96 4.72
CA LYS A 444 38.69 -5.03 4.09
C LYS A 444 38.55 -6.26 4.99
N GLU A 445 39.61 -6.67 5.67
CA GLU A 445 39.58 -7.79 6.63
C GLU A 445 38.62 -7.50 7.80
N ILE A 446 38.71 -6.32 8.42
CA ILE A 446 37.84 -5.91 9.53
C ILE A 446 36.36 -5.90 9.11
N LEU A 447 36.04 -5.36 7.93
CA LEU A 447 34.66 -5.31 7.42
C LEU A 447 34.13 -6.70 7.06
N LEU A 448 34.97 -7.59 6.50
CA LEU A 448 34.59 -8.96 6.20
C LEU A 448 34.33 -9.77 7.48
N ASP A 449 35.15 -9.60 8.50
CA ASP A 449 34.95 -10.25 9.81
C ASP A 449 33.67 -9.75 10.49
N ALA A 450 33.43 -8.44 10.49
CA ALA A 450 32.19 -7.87 11.00
C ALA A 450 30.96 -8.40 10.25
N LYS A 451 31.04 -8.47 8.91
CA LYS A 451 29.97 -9.04 8.07
C LYS A 451 29.74 -10.51 8.38
N LYS A 452 30.79 -11.29 8.57
CA LYS A 452 30.71 -12.71 8.92
C LYS A 452 30.00 -12.89 10.26
N ILE A 453 30.39 -12.14 11.30
CA ILE A 453 29.75 -12.19 12.61
C ILE A 453 28.25 -11.89 12.49
N ILE A 454 27.88 -10.75 11.89
CA ILE A 454 26.47 -10.35 11.74
C ILE A 454 25.65 -11.36 10.93
N SER A 455 26.25 -11.97 9.90
CA SER A 455 25.57 -12.99 9.08
C SER A 455 25.35 -14.31 9.81
N GLN A 456 26.11 -14.57 10.88
CA GLN A 456 26.05 -15.81 11.68
C GLN A 456 25.19 -15.67 12.94
N LEU A 457 24.74 -14.46 13.27
CA LEU A 457 23.85 -14.23 14.40
C LEU A 457 22.51 -14.96 14.21
N ALA A 458 21.95 -15.44 15.32
CA ALA A 458 20.63 -16.03 15.33
C ALA A 458 19.58 -15.00 14.89
N PHE A 459 18.72 -15.39 13.95
CA PHE A 459 17.67 -14.53 13.41
C PHE A 459 16.33 -14.89 14.04
N PHE A 460 15.75 -13.95 14.80
CA PHE A 460 14.44 -14.10 15.44
C PHE A 460 13.38 -13.26 14.71
N PRO A 461 12.77 -13.78 13.62
CA PRO A 461 11.89 -12.99 12.75
C PRO A 461 10.66 -12.42 13.46
N GLU A 462 10.20 -13.07 14.53
CA GLU A 462 9.00 -12.70 15.27
C GLU A 462 9.26 -11.58 16.29
N LEU A 463 10.52 -11.35 16.67
CA LEU A 463 10.91 -10.30 17.60
C LEU A 463 11.24 -9.01 16.85
N SER A 464 10.62 -7.91 17.25
CA SER A 464 10.93 -6.60 16.69
C SER A 464 10.66 -5.49 17.70
N PHE A 465 11.70 -4.72 18.03
CA PHE A 465 11.57 -3.53 18.87
C PHE A 465 10.82 -2.39 18.15
N ASN A 466 11.04 -2.27 16.84
CA ASN A 466 10.33 -1.36 15.97
C ASN A 466 9.95 -2.07 14.67
N SER A 467 8.68 -2.46 14.55
CA SER A 467 8.15 -3.20 13.41
C SER A 467 8.06 -2.39 12.11
N GLU A 468 8.24 -1.07 12.17
CA GLU A 468 8.26 -0.19 10.99
C GLU A 468 9.67 -0.02 10.40
N LYS A 469 10.71 -0.45 11.13
CA LYS A 469 12.11 -0.39 10.69
C LYS A 469 12.60 -1.73 10.17
N GLN A 470 13.62 -1.67 9.30
CA GLN A 470 14.34 -2.85 8.88
C GLN A 470 14.92 -3.59 10.10
N HIS A 471 15.03 -4.91 10.00
CA HIS A 471 15.69 -5.71 11.03
C HIS A 471 17.16 -5.27 11.20
N ALA A 472 17.65 -5.22 12.44
CA ALA A 472 18.99 -4.71 12.76
C ALA A 472 20.10 -5.39 11.95
N VAL A 473 20.12 -6.74 11.93
CA VAL A 473 20.99 -7.56 11.06
C VAL A 473 20.95 -7.10 9.60
N GLY A 474 19.76 -6.92 9.03
CA GLY A 474 19.60 -6.53 7.63
C GLY A 474 20.14 -5.13 7.34
N GLU A 475 19.90 -4.17 8.23
CA GLU A 475 20.42 -2.80 8.09
C GLU A 475 21.95 -2.78 8.19
N LEU A 476 22.53 -3.50 9.15
CA LEU A 476 23.98 -3.58 9.33
C LEU A 476 24.66 -4.28 8.16
N LEU A 477 24.11 -5.38 7.64
CA LEU A 477 24.64 -6.04 6.46
C LEU A 477 24.60 -5.14 5.22
N LYS A 478 23.51 -4.37 5.04
CA LYS A 478 23.41 -3.39 3.95
C LYS A 478 24.50 -2.33 4.07
N TRP A 479 24.73 -1.81 5.28
CA TRP A 479 25.80 -0.83 5.51
C TRP A 479 27.18 -1.45 5.26
N LEU A 480 27.50 -2.61 5.83
CA LEU A 480 28.78 -3.30 5.65
C LEU A 480 29.07 -3.63 4.17
N ASN A 481 28.05 -4.07 3.42
CA ASN A 481 28.19 -4.30 1.98
C ASN A 481 28.49 -3.01 1.24
N SER A 482 27.86 -1.90 1.61
CA SER A 482 28.08 -0.59 0.97
C SER A 482 29.52 -0.08 1.24
N GLU A 483 30.03 -0.25 2.46
CA GLU A 483 31.43 0.07 2.81
C GLU A 483 32.42 -0.84 2.05
N LEU A 484 32.12 -2.14 1.94
CA LEU A 484 32.92 -3.08 1.14
C LEU A 484 32.89 -2.77 -0.35
N ASP A 485 31.76 -2.32 -0.88
CA ASP A 485 31.60 -1.92 -2.29
C ASP A 485 32.33 -0.62 -2.59
N TYR A 486 32.39 0.33 -1.64
CA TYR A 486 33.20 1.54 -1.78
C TYR A 486 34.70 1.22 -1.93
N LEU A 487 35.17 0.16 -1.26
CA LEU A 487 36.55 -0.34 -1.39
C LEU A 487 36.80 -1.13 -2.68
N LYS A 488 35.76 -1.41 -3.48
CA LYS A 488 35.93 -2.16 -4.72
C LYS A 488 36.48 -1.33 -5.86
N ASP A 489 36.43 0.00 -5.80
CA ASP A 489 36.93 0.98 -6.80
C ASP A 489 37.24 0.39 -8.19
N GLU A 490 36.25 -0.29 -8.77
CA GLU A 490 36.19 -0.67 -10.16
C GLU A 490 34.98 0.06 -10.70
N PRO A 491 35.16 1.01 -11.64
CA PRO A 491 34.05 1.78 -12.18
C PRO A 491 33.05 0.82 -12.80
N LEU A 492 31.78 0.96 -12.38
CA LEU A 492 30.58 0.32 -12.90
C LEU A 492 30.82 -0.40 -14.23
N ASP A 493 30.76 -1.73 -14.17
CA ASP A 493 30.87 -2.67 -15.27
C ASP A 493 29.92 -2.23 -16.41
N LEU A 494 30.43 -1.39 -17.32
CA LEU A 494 29.83 -1.13 -18.62
C LEU A 494 29.77 -2.50 -19.28
N PHE A 495 28.56 -3.08 -19.37
CA PHE A 495 28.24 -4.29 -20.12
C PHE A 495 29.30 -4.54 -21.20
N VAL A 496 30.12 -5.57 -21.02
CA VAL A 496 31.12 -5.95 -22.00
C VAL A 496 30.36 -6.32 -23.27
N ASN A 497 30.23 -5.36 -24.21
CA ASN A 497 29.57 -5.59 -25.48
C ASN A 497 30.37 -6.67 -26.24
N PRO A 498 29.85 -7.89 -26.44
CA PRO A 498 30.62 -8.93 -27.12
C PRO A 498 30.81 -8.65 -28.62
N LEU A 499 30.08 -7.65 -29.16
CA LEU A 499 30.06 -7.26 -30.56
C LEU A 499 30.70 -5.88 -30.78
N LYS A 500 31.78 -5.55 -30.05
CA LYS A 500 32.52 -4.29 -30.28
C LYS A 500 33.00 -4.17 -31.71
N ILE A 501 32.94 -2.94 -32.23
CA ILE A 501 33.49 -2.60 -33.54
C ILE A 501 35.00 -2.45 -33.41
N LYS A 502 35.73 -3.40 -34.00
CA LYS A 502 37.20 -3.36 -34.07
C LYS A 502 37.67 -2.39 -35.15
N THR A 503 38.43 -1.39 -34.76
CA THR A 503 38.96 -0.37 -35.68
C THR A 503 40.46 -0.52 -35.86
N LYS A 504 40.98 -0.01 -36.99
CA LYS A 504 42.43 0.12 -37.24
C LYS A 504 43.03 1.39 -36.63
N PHE A 505 42.20 2.23 -36.01
CA PHE A 505 42.62 3.48 -35.39
C PHE A 505 43.34 3.23 -34.07
N THR A 506 44.28 4.12 -33.72
CA THR A 506 44.75 4.25 -32.33
C THR A 506 43.68 4.95 -31.47
N ALA A 507 43.78 4.87 -30.14
CA ALA A 507 42.82 5.55 -29.26
C ALA A 507 42.68 7.06 -29.53
N PRO A 508 43.76 7.85 -29.75
CA PRO A 508 43.64 9.25 -30.16
C PRO A 508 42.91 9.44 -31.50
N GLN A 509 43.22 8.61 -32.50
CA GLN A 509 42.58 8.71 -33.82
C GLN A 509 41.08 8.39 -33.74
N LEU A 510 40.71 7.36 -32.97
CA LEU A 510 39.31 7.00 -32.75
C LEU A 510 38.55 8.13 -32.04
N ALA A 511 39.14 8.73 -31.01
CA ALA A 511 38.52 9.84 -30.28
C ALA A 511 38.25 11.04 -31.20
N VAL A 512 39.25 11.47 -31.97
CA VAL A 512 39.11 12.59 -32.93
C VAL A 512 38.10 12.25 -34.03
N TRP A 513 38.12 11.03 -34.55
CA TRP A 513 37.16 10.57 -35.58
C TRP A 513 35.71 10.64 -35.10
N GLN A 514 35.44 10.14 -33.89
CA GLN A 514 34.08 10.13 -33.34
C GLN A 514 33.61 11.53 -32.95
N LYS A 515 34.51 12.37 -32.43
CA LYS A 515 34.19 13.76 -32.17
C LYS A 515 33.91 14.54 -33.45
N LEU A 516 34.69 14.33 -34.51
CA LEU A 516 34.44 15.01 -35.80
C LEU A 516 33.04 14.72 -36.32
N LYS A 517 32.58 13.47 -36.20
CA LYS A 517 31.23 13.06 -36.57
C LYS A 517 30.16 13.69 -35.69
N TYR A 518 30.38 13.75 -34.38
CA TYR A 518 29.51 14.45 -33.44
C TYR A 518 29.41 15.94 -33.78
N ASP A 519 30.54 16.63 -33.97
CA ASP A 519 30.59 18.06 -34.29
C ASP A 519 29.92 18.39 -35.65
N ASN A 520 29.89 17.42 -36.57
CA ASN A 520 29.23 17.56 -37.89
C ASN A 520 27.81 16.95 -37.92
N GLY A 521 27.20 16.68 -36.76
CA GLY A 521 25.79 16.29 -36.65
C GLY A 521 25.47 14.86 -37.10
N LEU A 522 26.46 13.97 -37.19
CA LEU A 522 26.20 12.54 -37.43
C LEU A 522 25.55 11.86 -36.21
N TYR A 523 25.79 12.40 -35.01
CA TYR A 523 25.30 11.90 -33.74
C TYR A 523 24.48 12.97 -33.02
N ASP A 524 23.39 12.56 -32.39
CA ASP A 524 22.52 13.41 -31.55
C ASP A 524 22.65 12.97 -30.09
N GLU A 525 23.84 13.18 -29.52
CA GLU A 525 24.15 12.81 -28.14
C GLU A 525 24.09 14.03 -27.23
N LEU A 526 23.59 13.85 -25.99
CA LEU A 526 23.37 14.95 -25.04
C LEU A 526 24.62 15.78 -24.74
N ASN A 527 25.77 15.10 -24.60
CA ASN A 527 27.06 15.74 -24.33
C ASN A 527 28.24 14.80 -24.64
N LEU A 528 29.46 15.34 -24.55
CA LEU A 528 30.69 14.59 -24.80
C LEU A 528 31.00 13.51 -23.74
N GLU A 529 30.42 13.58 -22.54
CA GLU A 529 30.55 12.53 -21.51
C GLU A 529 29.92 11.23 -22.00
N VAL A 530 28.62 11.32 -22.36
CA VAL A 530 27.80 10.22 -22.86
C VAL A 530 28.42 9.63 -24.13
N LEU A 531 28.93 10.48 -25.02
CA LEU A 531 29.63 10.03 -26.22
C LEU A 531 30.88 9.20 -25.86
N SER A 532 31.67 9.63 -24.88
CA SER A 532 32.90 8.94 -24.49
C SER A 532 32.64 7.57 -23.85
N GLU A 533 31.57 7.45 -23.06
CA GLU A 533 31.09 6.17 -22.51
C GLU A 533 30.64 5.21 -23.62
N LYS A 534 29.84 5.70 -24.56
CA LYS A 534 29.38 4.91 -25.72
C LYS A 534 30.55 4.45 -26.59
N ILE A 535 31.58 5.28 -26.76
CA ILE A 535 32.79 4.87 -27.50
C ILE A 535 33.51 3.74 -26.77
N ALA A 536 33.72 3.89 -25.45
CA ALA A 536 34.43 2.90 -24.64
C ALA A 536 33.71 1.54 -24.59
N GLY A 537 32.38 1.58 -24.52
CA GLY A 537 31.53 0.39 -24.51
C GLY A 537 31.45 -0.32 -25.86
N ASN A 538 31.56 0.39 -26.99
CA ASN A 538 31.22 -0.17 -28.31
C ASN A 538 32.38 -0.32 -29.30
N PHE A 539 33.57 0.22 -29.02
CA PHE A 539 34.70 0.18 -29.93
C PHE A 539 35.95 -0.44 -29.31
N SER A 540 36.78 -1.01 -30.19
CA SER A 540 38.15 -1.43 -29.89
C SER A 540 39.11 -0.76 -30.88
N THR A 541 40.36 -0.56 -30.45
CA THR A 541 41.41 0.12 -31.24
C THR A 541 42.49 -0.86 -31.69
N ARG A 542 43.43 -0.38 -32.52
CA ARG A 542 44.65 -1.09 -32.89
C ARG A 542 45.56 -1.20 -31.66
N GLY A 543 45.33 -2.25 -30.86
CA GLY A 543 46.15 -2.63 -29.70
C GLY A 543 45.47 -2.52 -28.34
N GLN A 544 44.25 -1.96 -28.24
CA GLN A 544 43.49 -1.91 -26.98
C GLN A 544 42.03 -2.32 -27.21
N ASP A 545 41.61 -3.39 -26.52
CA ASP A 545 40.24 -3.95 -26.61
C ASP A 545 39.29 -3.38 -25.55
N LYS A 546 39.84 -3.09 -24.36
CA LYS A 546 39.16 -2.30 -23.32
C LYS A 546 39.63 -0.86 -23.41
N LEU A 547 38.68 0.06 -23.51
CA LEU A 547 38.89 1.50 -23.54
C LEU A 547 38.27 2.12 -22.29
N SER A 548 38.85 3.21 -21.81
CA SER A 548 38.31 3.99 -20.70
C SER A 548 37.59 5.25 -21.24
N PRO A 549 36.36 5.55 -20.80
CA PRO A 549 35.63 6.77 -21.18
C PRO A 549 36.47 8.03 -20.94
N PHE A 550 37.08 8.15 -19.76
CA PHE A 550 37.95 9.27 -19.40
C PHE A 550 39.16 9.41 -20.35
N SER A 551 39.80 8.29 -20.68
CA SER A 551 40.95 8.26 -21.60
C SER A 551 40.56 8.65 -23.02
N ILE A 552 39.35 8.31 -23.49
CA ILE A 552 38.84 8.73 -24.80
C ILE A 552 38.50 10.22 -24.78
N LYS A 553 37.78 10.68 -23.76
CA LYS A 553 37.36 12.08 -23.62
C LYS A 553 38.54 13.04 -23.62
N SER A 554 39.62 12.72 -22.91
CA SER A 554 40.84 13.55 -22.88
C SER A 554 41.52 13.70 -24.25
N LYS A 555 41.27 12.77 -25.19
CA LYS A 555 41.90 12.73 -26.54
C LYS A 555 41.06 13.37 -27.64
N PHE A 556 39.84 13.78 -27.34
CA PHE A 556 38.93 14.42 -28.30
C PHE A 556 39.53 15.63 -29.03
N TYR A 557 40.44 16.34 -28.38
CA TYR A 557 41.05 17.57 -28.90
C TYR A 557 42.48 17.35 -29.42
N GLY A 558 42.85 16.12 -29.77
CA GLY A 558 44.15 15.81 -30.36
C GLY A 558 44.32 16.49 -31.72
N LYS A 559 45.17 17.51 -31.81
CA LYS A 559 45.44 18.29 -33.03
C LYS A 559 46.74 17.93 -33.75
N ASP A 560 47.48 16.93 -33.27
CA ASP A 560 48.73 16.52 -33.92
C ASP A 560 48.47 15.92 -35.31
N SER A 561 49.26 16.37 -36.29
CA SER A 561 49.38 15.83 -37.63
C SER A 561 49.49 14.29 -37.69
N THR A 562 50.12 13.66 -36.68
CA THR A 562 50.25 12.20 -36.59
C THR A 562 48.90 11.51 -36.33
N VAL A 563 47.94 12.22 -35.71
CA VAL A 563 46.58 11.76 -35.42
C VAL A 563 45.63 12.14 -36.55
N THR A 564 45.67 13.39 -37.02
CA THR A 564 44.73 13.92 -38.01
C THR A 564 45.04 13.53 -39.45
N GLY A 565 46.32 13.41 -39.83
CA GLY A 565 46.74 13.08 -41.19
C GLY A 565 46.21 11.75 -41.72
N PRO A 566 46.26 10.64 -40.95
CA PRO A 566 45.65 9.37 -41.36
C PRO A 566 44.13 9.45 -41.55
N ILE A 567 43.44 10.23 -40.70
CA ILE A 567 41.99 10.44 -40.78
C ILE A 567 41.64 11.22 -42.05
N GLU A 568 42.35 12.30 -42.33
CA GLU A 568 42.16 13.13 -43.52
C GLU A 568 42.29 12.31 -44.81
N LYS A 569 43.33 11.47 -44.92
CA LYS A 569 43.52 10.57 -46.05
C LYS A 569 42.32 9.63 -46.25
N MET A 570 41.75 9.10 -45.18
CA MET A 570 40.53 8.27 -45.26
C MET A 570 39.31 9.07 -45.72
N LEU A 571 39.11 10.28 -45.20
CA LEU A 571 37.99 11.15 -45.58
C LEU A 571 38.07 11.57 -47.05
N LEU A 572 39.26 11.94 -47.54
CA LEU A 572 39.47 12.29 -48.96
C LEU A 572 39.16 11.10 -49.88
N LYS A 573 39.52 9.88 -49.47
CA LYS A 573 39.17 8.67 -50.21
C LYS A 573 37.66 8.46 -50.25
N MET A 574 36.98 8.50 -49.10
CA MET A 574 35.51 8.35 -49.04
C MET A 574 34.78 9.43 -49.85
N LEU A 575 35.27 10.67 -49.83
CA LEU A 575 34.73 11.77 -50.63
C LEU A 575 34.94 11.54 -52.13
N THR A 576 36.10 11.01 -52.53
CA THR A 576 36.38 10.66 -53.92
C THR A 576 35.45 9.55 -54.40
N ASP A 577 35.25 8.51 -53.58
CA ASP A 577 34.33 7.41 -53.87
C ASP A 577 32.87 7.90 -54.00
N LEU A 578 32.41 8.79 -53.11
CA LEU A 578 31.10 9.43 -53.19
C LEU A 578 30.95 10.28 -54.45
N ARG A 579 31.97 11.06 -54.81
CA ARG A 579 31.97 11.88 -56.04
C ARG A 579 31.97 11.02 -57.30
N ALA A 580 32.68 9.90 -57.29
CA ALA A 580 32.67 8.93 -58.40
C ALA A 580 31.28 8.28 -58.55
N ALA A 581 30.65 7.86 -57.45
CA ALA A 581 29.30 7.31 -57.45
C ALA A 581 28.27 8.30 -58.01
N ARG A 582 28.47 9.61 -57.77
CA ARG A 582 27.60 10.68 -58.30
C ARG A 582 27.78 10.94 -59.80
N LYS A 583 28.90 10.53 -60.40
CA LYS A 583 29.17 10.63 -61.85
C LYS A 583 28.74 9.38 -62.63
N GLY A 584 28.31 8.33 -61.94
CA GLY A 584 27.86 7.06 -62.52
C GLY A 584 26.34 6.91 -62.64
N ILE A 585 25.59 8.01 -62.69
CA ILE A 585 24.14 8.06 -62.97
C ILE A 585 23.92 8.86 -64.25
#